data_AF-A0A0E9Y1X8-F1
#
_entry.id   AF-A0A0E9Y1X8-F1
#
_cell.length_a   1.000
_cell.length_b   1.000
_cell.length_c   1.000
_cell.angle_alpha   90.00
_cell.angle_beta   90.00
_cell.angle_gamma   90.00
#
_symmetry.space_group_name_H-M   'P 1'
#
loop_
_entity.id
_entity.type
_entity.pdbx_description
1 polymer ?
#
loop_
_entity_poly.entity_id
_entity_poly.type
_entity_poly.pdbx_seq_one_letter_code
_entity_poly.pdbx_strand_id
1 'polypeptide(L)' 'MLTILSGYVPDVTFHVANRIYSDQKFPIHGSYLVLLEASYGATMKSVDFESGHESVRREANAWASEQTASKIQAIVPSS' A
#
# COMPACT_ATOMS: atom_id res chain seq x y z
N MET A 1 12.82 3.69 8.40
CA MET A 1 13.72 4.21 7.34
C MET A 1 12.98 4.93 6.18
N LEU A 2 11.77 5.48 6.38
CA LEU A 2 11.14 6.44 5.43
C LEU A 2 10.74 7.77 6.11
N THR A 3 10.72 7.79 7.44
CA THR A 3 10.39 8.95 8.29
C THR A 3 11.45 10.06 8.29
N ILE A 4 12.63 9.80 7.70
CA ILE A 4 13.79 10.68 7.86
C ILE A 4 13.64 11.97 7.03
N LEU A 5 12.85 11.98 5.96
CA LEU A 5 12.69 13.17 5.11
C LEU A 5 11.92 14.32 5.78
N SER A 6 10.96 14.01 6.65
CA SER A 6 10.20 15.03 7.40
C SER A 6 11.08 15.80 8.41
N GLY A 7 12.23 15.25 8.81
CA GLY A 7 13.17 15.91 9.72
C GLY A 7 14.04 16.98 9.05
N TYR A 8 14.13 16.99 7.72
CA TYR A 8 15.02 17.91 6.99
C TYR A 8 14.35 19.21 6.54
N VAL A 9 13.02 19.22 6.40
CA VAL A 9 12.27 20.39 5.94
C VAL A 9 10.97 20.50 6.75
N PRO A 10 10.91 21.36 7.79
CA PRO A 10 9.80 21.38 8.75
C PRO A 10 8.45 21.75 8.11
N ASP A 11 8.48 22.48 7.00
CA ASP A 11 7.28 22.92 6.28
C ASP A 11 6.81 21.93 5.20
N VAL A 12 7.44 20.75 5.09
CA VAL A 12 7.09 19.74 4.10
C VAL A 12 6.58 18.48 4.79
N THR A 13 5.34 18.10 4.47
CA THR A 13 4.80 16.79 4.85
C THR A 13 5.02 15.80 3.71
N PHE A 14 5.63 14.65 4.03
CA PHE A 14 5.89 13.58 3.08
C PHE A 14 5.08 12.34 3.46
N HIS A 15 4.20 11.92 2.56
CA HIS A 15 3.34 10.75 2.72
C HIS A 15 3.78 9.62 1.79
N VAL A 16 3.73 8.38 2.30
CA VAL A 16 4.10 7.18 1.54
C VAL A 16 3.01 6.13 1.70
N ALA A 17 2.63 5.49 0.60
CA ALA A 17 1.64 4.43 0.55
C ALA A 17 2.25 3.15 -0.05
N ASN A 18 2.83 2.29 0.79
CA ASN A 18 3.44 1.02 0.38
C ASN A 18 2.61 -0.18 0.86
N ARG A 19 2.05 -0.96 -0.06
CA ARG A 19 1.35 -2.21 0.23
C ARG A 19 1.47 -3.19 -0.91
N ILE A 20 1.60 -4.47 -0.58
CA ILE A 20 1.49 -5.59 -1.51
C ILE A 20 0.07 -6.18 -1.43
N TYR A 21 -0.52 -6.44 -2.58
CA TYR A 21 -1.78 -7.19 -2.68
C TYR A 21 -1.46 -8.57 -3.26
N SER A 22 -1.92 -9.63 -2.61
CA SER A 22 -1.69 -11.03 -3.02
C SER A 22 -3.03 -11.73 -3.20
N ASP A 23 -3.14 -12.59 -4.22
CA ASP A 23 -4.34 -13.40 -4.37
C ASP A 23 -4.48 -14.38 -3.19
N GLN A 24 -5.69 -14.53 -2.68
CA GLN A 24 -6.00 -15.37 -1.54
C GLN A 24 -5.67 -16.85 -1.74
N LYS A 25 -5.47 -17.30 -2.98
CA LYS A 25 -4.98 -18.65 -3.29
C LYS A 25 -3.52 -18.87 -2.88
N PHE A 26 -2.75 -17.82 -2.62
CA PHE A 26 -1.35 -17.91 -2.22
C PHE A 26 -1.17 -17.57 -0.74
N PRO A 27 -0.84 -18.57 0.12
CA PRO A 27 -0.61 -18.32 1.53
C PRO A 27 0.64 -17.45 1.75
N ILE A 28 0.53 -16.49 2.67
CA ILE A 28 1.61 -15.56 2.99
C ILE A 28 2.39 -16.07 4.20
N HIS A 29 3.72 -16.13 4.06
CA HIS A 29 4.60 -16.50 5.17
C HIS A 29 4.75 -15.34 6.16
N GLY A 30 4.52 -15.60 7.45
CA GLY A 30 4.60 -14.58 8.50
C GLY A 30 5.97 -13.91 8.62
N SER A 31 7.07 -14.64 8.39
CA SER A 31 8.42 -14.07 8.37
C SER A 31 8.60 -13.01 7.27
N TYR A 32 7.90 -13.17 6.15
CA TYR A 32 7.93 -12.20 5.07
C TYR A 32 7.14 -10.92 5.43
N LEU A 33 6.04 -11.05 6.17
CA LEU A 33 5.30 -9.89 6.69
C LEU A 33 6.17 -9.03 7.61
N VAL A 34 6.87 -9.67 8.55
CA VAL A 34 7.78 -8.97 9.48
C VAL A 34 8.90 -8.26 8.71
N LEU A 35 9.46 -8.90 7.69
CA LEU A 35 10.49 -8.29 6.84
C LEU A 35 9.95 -7.07 6.07
N LEU A 36 8.75 -7.16 5.49
CA LEU A 36 8.13 -6.06 4.76
C LEU A 36 7.91 -4.82 5.63
N GLU A 37 7.41 -5.03 6.84
CA GLU A 37 7.18 -3.95 7.79
C GLU A 37 8.50 -3.31 8.24
N ALA A 38 9.48 -4.14 8.65
CA ALA A 38 10.75 -3.66 9.18
C ALA A 38 11.61 -2.94 8.12
N SER A 39 11.68 -3.48 6.90
CA SER A 39 12.58 -2.97 5.86
C SER A 39 11.94 -1.90 4.99
N TYR A 40 10.63 -1.98 4.73
CA TYR A 40 9.95 -1.13 3.74
C TYR A 40 8.80 -0.29 4.32
N GLY A 41 8.44 -0.49 5.59
CA GLY A 41 7.22 0.09 6.17
C GLY A 41 5.98 -0.33 5.38
N ALA A 42 6.02 -1.48 4.73
CA ALA A 42 5.00 -1.95 3.82
C ALA A 42 4.09 -2.97 4.51
N THR A 43 2.81 -2.96 4.13
CA THR A 43 1.85 -3.98 4.57
C THR A 43 1.55 -4.96 3.44
N MET A 44 0.94 -6.10 3.76
CA MET A 44 0.41 -7.01 2.75
C MET A 44 -1.06 -7.29 3.01
N LYS A 45 -1.86 -7.40 1.94
CA LYS A 45 -3.26 -7.75 2.00
C LYS A 45 -3.57 -8.91 1.05
N SER A 46 -4.20 -9.94 1.59
CA SER A 46 -4.78 -11.05 0.83
C SER A 46 -6.14 -10.62 0.26
N VAL A 47 -6.36 -10.82 -1.03
CA VAL A 47 -7.56 -10.37 -1.76
C VAL A 47 -8.01 -11.39 -2.80
N ASP A 48 -9.24 -11.28 -3.26
CA ASP A 48 -9.77 -12.09 -4.37
C ASP A 48 -9.58 -11.34 -5.69
N PHE A 49 -8.52 -11.65 -6.44
CA PHE A 49 -8.34 -11.06 -7.77
C PHE A 49 -9.17 -11.77 -8.83
N GLU A 50 -9.50 -13.05 -8.67
CA GLU A 50 -10.20 -13.82 -9.71
C GLU A 50 -11.66 -13.37 -9.88
N SER A 51 -12.41 -13.26 -8.78
CA SER A 51 -13.82 -12.85 -8.84
C SER A 51 -14.01 -11.39 -8.43
N GLY A 52 -13.03 -10.80 -7.72
CA GLY A 52 -13.15 -9.49 -7.08
C GLY A 52 -12.30 -8.38 -7.68
N HIS A 53 -11.63 -8.55 -8.83
CA HIS A 53 -10.60 -7.60 -9.31
C HIS A 53 -11.04 -6.13 -9.31
N GLU A 54 -12.26 -5.79 -9.77
CA GLU A 54 -12.72 -4.39 -9.76
C GLU A 54 -12.92 -3.84 -8.35
N SER A 55 -13.37 -4.68 -7.42
CA SER A 55 -13.47 -4.29 -6.01
C SER A 55 -12.08 -4.03 -5.42
N VAL A 56 -11.13 -4.93 -5.70
CA VAL A 56 -9.73 -4.80 -5.26
C VAL A 56 -9.09 -3.55 -5.84
N ARG A 57 -9.33 -3.25 -7.12
CA ARG A 57 -8.84 -2.02 -7.77
C ARG A 57 -9.34 -0.76 -7.07
N ARG A 58 -10.65 -0.68 -6.81
CA ARG A 58 -11.24 0.47 -6.11
C ARG A 58 -10.69 0.60 -4.69
N GLU A 59 -10.53 -0.52 -3.99
CA GLU A 59 -9.98 -0.54 -2.65
C GLU A 59 -8.52 -0.08 -2.61
N ALA A 60 -7.68 -0.57 -3.53
CA ALA A 60 -6.28 -0.19 -3.61
C ALA A 60 -6.11 1.30 -3.91
N ASN A 61 -6.92 1.84 -4.81
CA ASN A 61 -6.96 3.27 -5.11
C ASN A 61 -7.45 4.10 -3.93
N ALA A 62 -8.53 3.69 -3.25
CA ALA A 62 -9.04 4.36 -2.07
C ALA A 62 -8.01 4.38 -0.94
N TRP A 63 -7.35 3.24 -0.67
CA TRP A 63 -6.32 3.14 0.34
C TRP A 63 -5.11 4.03 0.03
N ALA A 64 -4.61 4.01 -1.22
CA ALA A 64 -3.49 4.88 -1.62
C ALA A 64 -3.85 6.36 -1.51
N SER A 65 -5.08 6.73 -1.89
CA SER A 65 -5.62 8.08 -1.72
C SER A 65 -5.62 8.50 -0.25
N GLU A 66 -6.16 7.68 0.64
CA GLU A 66 -6.18 7.96 2.08
C GLU A 66 -4.76 8.14 2.66
N GLN A 67 -3.85 7.22 2.35
CA GLN A 67 -2.47 7.27 2.85
C GLN A 67 -1.68 8.50 2.34
N THR A 68 -2.10 9.09 1.22
CA THR A 68 -1.44 10.24 0.60
C THR A 68 -2.24 11.54 0.73
N ALA A 69 -3.13 11.63 1.72
CA ALA A 69 -3.96 12.82 1.95
C ALA A 69 -4.71 13.25 0.67
N SER A 70 -5.22 12.27 -0.06
CA SER A 70 -5.96 12.37 -1.31
C SER A 70 -5.20 13.01 -2.48
N LYS A 71 -3.87 13.10 -2.38
CA LYS A 71 -3.01 13.63 -3.45
C LYS A 71 -2.77 12.61 -4.57
N ILE A 72 -2.78 11.31 -4.27
CA ILE A 72 -2.66 10.22 -5.27
C ILE A 72 -3.96 9.41 -5.27
N GLN A 73 -4.84 9.67 -6.23
CA GLN A 73 -6.21 9.14 -6.19
C GLN A 73 -6.40 7.79 -6.89
N ALA A 74 -5.57 7.49 -7.90
CA ALA A 74 -5.68 6.26 -8.68
C ALA A 74 -4.29 5.76 -9.06
N ILE A 75 -3.86 4.68 -8.42
CA ILE A 75 -2.60 3.97 -8.71
C ILE A 75 -2.79 2.84 -9.71
N VAL A 76 -4.03 2.34 -9.85
CA VAL A 76 -4.42 1.33 -10.84
C VAL A 76 -5.54 1.90 -11.74
N PRO A 77 -5.32 2.05 -13.05
CA PRO A 77 -6.30 2.59 -13.98
C PRO A 77 -7.49 1.65 -14.16
N SER A 78 -8.65 2.20 -14.55
CA SER A 78 -9.77 1.38 -15.02
C SER A 78 -9.42 0.73 -16.37
N SER A 79 -9.87 -0.51 -16.56
CA SER A 79 -9.84 -1.20 -17.86
C SER A 79 -10.91 -0.67 -18.81
#